data_AF-A0A522QUX0-F1
#
_entry.id   AF-A0A522QUX0-F1
#
_cell.length_a   1.000
_cell.length_b   1.000
_cell.length_c   1.000
_cell.angle_alpha   90.00
_cell.angle_beta   90.00
_cell.angle_gamma   90.00
#
_symmetry.space_group_name_H-M   'P 1'
#
loop_
_entity.id
_entity.type
_entity.pdbx_description
1 polymer ?
#
loop_
_entity_poly.entity_id
_entity_poly.type
_entity_poly.pdbx_seq_one_letter_code
_entity_poly.pdbx_strand_id
1 'polypeptide(L)'
;MNRFFKIGLIILTSLLVVFLVVREVIIPKLFSWGDPFAFNNIVLIDSLKINNLETLYWFKYEGGISTSTVSYMAVSDNPCGISKDNAIIAGDLIYRIDTVRNDTIFIISRLGFTVLRQNSTYKFINEDFSYYKKHKPKHLKEQVFLSKICNSK
;
A
#
# COMPACT_ATOMS: atom_id res chain seq x y z
N MET A 1 45.25 -10.35 50.25
CA MET A 1 44.50 -10.32 48.95
C MET A 1 45.42 -9.75 47.88
N ASN A 2 45.80 -10.57 46.91
CA ASN A 2 46.96 -10.33 46.04
C ASN A 2 46.70 -9.17 45.04
N ARG A 3 47.61 -8.19 44.97
CA ARG A 3 47.50 -6.99 44.10
C ARG A 3 47.23 -7.35 42.63
N PHE A 4 47.79 -8.46 42.18
CA PHE A 4 47.60 -9.02 40.84
C PHE A 4 46.15 -9.45 40.55
N PHE A 5 45.41 -9.92 41.57
CA PHE A 5 44.02 -10.36 41.41
C PHE A 5 43.07 -9.17 41.20
N LYS A 6 43.34 -8.03 41.86
CA LYS A 6 42.58 -6.79 41.65
C LYS A 6 42.76 -6.22 40.25
N ILE A 7 43.99 -6.25 39.72
CA ILE A 7 44.29 -5.72 38.38
C ILE A 7 43.64 -6.61 37.31
N GLY A 8 43.72 -7.94 37.46
CA GLY A 8 43.06 -8.87 36.55
C GLY A 8 41.54 -8.70 36.50
N LEU A 9 40.90 -8.48 37.66
CA LEU A 9 39.45 -8.27 37.73
C LEU A 9 39.03 -6.95 37.05
N ILE A 10 39.79 -5.87 37.22
CA ILE A 10 39.50 -4.57 36.58
C ILE A 10 39.60 -4.67 35.06
N ILE A 11 40.65 -5.33 34.54
CA ILE A 11 40.84 -5.52 33.10
C ILE A 11 39.68 -6.35 32.51
N LEU A 12 39.27 -7.41 33.20
CA LEU A 12 38.17 -8.26 32.76
C LEU A 12 36.83 -7.50 32.73
N THR A 13 36.55 -6.68 33.74
CA THR A 13 35.32 -5.87 33.77
C THR A 13 35.31 -4.80 32.68
N SER A 14 36.45 -4.16 32.39
CA SER A 14 36.54 -3.16 31.32
C SER A 14 36.34 -3.78 29.93
N LEU A 15 36.89 -4.96 29.68
CA LEU A 15 36.68 -5.71 28.43
C LEU A 15 35.21 -6.12 28.26
N LEU A 16 34.55 -6.56 29.34
CA LEU A 16 33.14 -6.93 29.31
C LEU A 16 32.24 -5.72 28.99
N VAL A 17 32.51 -4.55 29.58
CA VAL A 17 31.75 -3.32 29.30
C VAL A 17 31.93 -2.89 27.84
N VAL A 18 33.16 -2.93 27.31
CA VAL A 18 33.42 -2.60 25.90
C VAL A 18 32.68 -3.57 24.97
N PHE A 19 32.72 -4.86 25.26
CA PHE A 19 32.01 -5.87 24.48
C PHE A 19 30.48 -5.65 24.49
N LEU A 20 29.91 -5.33 25.65
CA LEU A 20 28.49 -5.03 25.79
C LEU A 20 28.08 -3.75 25.04
N VAL A 21 28.89 -2.69 25.10
CA VAL A 21 28.63 -1.44 24.36
C VAL A 21 28.71 -1.66 22.85
N VAL A 22 29.71 -2.42 22.37
CA VAL A 22 29.81 -2.75 20.95
C VAL A 22 28.60 -3.58 20.48
N ARG A 23 28.22 -4.60 21.24
CA ARG A 23 27.10 -5.49 20.90
C ARG A 23 25.73 -4.82 20.94
N GLU A 24 25.44 -4.03 21.96
CA GLU A 24 24.11 -3.48 22.20
C GLU A 24 23.90 -2.09 21.57
N VAL A 25 24.97 -1.33 21.32
CA VAL A 25 24.84 0.07 20.84
C VAL A 25 25.36 0.24 19.42
N ILE A 26 26.52 -0.35 19.09
CA ILE A 26 27.20 -0.12 17.82
C ILE A 26 26.66 -1.03 16.72
N ILE A 27 26.52 -2.34 16.99
CA ILE A 27 25.98 -3.30 16.01
C ILE A 27 24.55 -2.94 15.59
N PRO A 28 23.60 -2.60 16.48
CA PRO A 28 22.24 -2.24 16.07
C PRO A 28 22.17 -0.92 15.29
N LYS A 29 23.12 0.01 15.51
CA LYS A 29 23.20 1.26 14.73
C LYS A 29 23.82 1.08 13.35
N LEU A 30 24.79 0.17 13.19
CA LEU A 30 25.39 -0.16 11.89
C LEU A 30 24.50 -1.07 11.04
N PHE A 31 23.66 -1.88 11.68
CA PHE A 31 22.60 -2.67 11.03
C PHE A 31 21.21 -2.07 11.18
N SER A 32 21.11 -0.80 11.57
CA SER A 32 19.94 0.04 11.30
C SER A 32 20.00 0.40 9.82
N TRP A 33 19.78 -0.60 8.98
CA TRP A 33 19.32 -0.38 7.63
C TRP A 33 18.01 0.39 7.79
N GLY A 34 18.06 1.72 7.61
CA GLY A 34 16.84 2.47 7.32
C GLY A 34 16.18 1.73 6.16
N ASP A 35 14.91 1.33 6.35
CA ASP A 35 14.19 0.38 5.50
C ASP A 35 14.57 0.55 4.01
N PRO A 36 15.41 -0.33 3.44
CA PRO A 36 15.80 -0.20 2.03
C PRO A 36 14.65 -0.59 1.09
N PHE A 37 13.46 -0.89 1.64
CA PHE A 37 12.26 -1.33 0.96
C PHE A 37 10.99 -0.62 1.42
N ALA A 38 11.05 0.64 1.84
CA ALA A 38 9.83 1.45 2.03
C ALA A 38 9.20 1.86 0.68
N PHE A 39 8.97 0.91 -0.23
CA PHE A 39 8.06 1.08 -1.36
C PHE A 39 6.67 0.63 -0.91
N ASN A 40 6.00 1.48 -0.13
CA ASN A 40 4.59 1.34 0.24
C ASN A 40 3.78 2.35 -0.59
N ASN A 41 3.86 2.24 -1.91
CA ASN A 41 3.30 3.26 -2.79
C ASN A 41 1.91 2.86 -3.27
N ILE A 42 0.94 3.73 -3.01
CA ILE A 42 -0.38 3.64 -3.62
C ILE A 42 -0.33 4.33 -4.98
N VAL A 43 -0.70 3.57 -6.00
CA VAL A 43 -0.69 3.96 -7.40
C VAL A 43 -2.13 4.10 -7.86
N LEU A 44 -2.55 5.31 -8.24
CA LEU A 44 -3.81 5.52 -8.92
C LEU A 44 -3.71 4.88 -10.32
N ILE A 45 -4.60 3.94 -10.60
CA ILE A 45 -4.71 3.36 -11.93
C ILE A 45 -5.75 4.11 -12.73
N ASP A 46 -6.89 4.41 -12.12
CA ASP A 46 -8.00 5.02 -12.84
C ASP A 46 -8.98 5.80 -11.95
N SER A 47 -9.78 6.68 -12.55
CA SER A 47 -10.89 7.35 -11.92
C SER A 47 -12.07 7.56 -12.86
N LEU A 48 -13.29 7.45 -12.34
CA LEU A 48 -14.53 7.74 -13.05
C LEU A 48 -15.37 8.74 -12.24
N LYS A 49 -15.70 9.87 -12.85
CA LYS A 49 -16.63 10.85 -12.25
C LYS A 49 -18.05 10.27 -12.28
N ILE A 50 -18.66 10.08 -11.11
CA ILE A 50 -20.02 9.51 -11.03
C ILE A 50 -21.06 10.63 -11.00
N ASN A 51 -20.80 11.68 -10.23
CA ASN A 51 -21.62 12.88 -10.15
C ASN A 51 -20.76 14.10 -9.76
N ASN A 52 -21.36 15.26 -9.53
CA ASN A 52 -20.61 16.49 -9.21
C ASN A 52 -19.79 16.38 -7.92
N LEU A 53 -20.22 15.57 -6.96
CA LEU A 53 -19.59 15.43 -5.65
C LEU A 53 -18.67 14.21 -5.59
N GLU A 54 -18.97 13.13 -6.30
CA GLU A 54 -18.29 11.84 -6.11
C GLU A 54 -17.51 11.40 -7.35
N THR A 55 -16.31 10.87 -7.10
CA THR A 55 -15.46 10.20 -8.09
C THR A 55 -15.10 8.82 -7.56
N LEU A 56 -15.27 7.81 -8.39
CA LEU A 56 -14.77 6.46 -8.11
C LEU A 56 -13.30 6.39 -8.49
N TYR A 57 -12.44 6.08 -7.53
CA TYR A 57 -11.02 5.85 -7.73
C TYR A 57 -10.70 4.36 -7.67
N TRP A 58 -9.89 3.89 -8.60
CA TRP A 58 -9.26 2.59 -8.58
C TRP A 58 -7.75 2.76 -8.44
N PHE A 59 -7.21 2.22 -7.35
CA PHE A 59 -5.79 2.31 -7.03
C PHE A 59 -5.23 0.94 -6.67
N LYS A 60 -3.94 0.78 -6.91
CA LYS A 60 -3.18 -0.44 -6.65
C LYS A 60 -2.15 -0.15 -5.58
N TYR A 61 -2.04 -1.05 -4.62
CA TYR A 61 -0.91 -1.06 -3.72
C TYR A 61 0.26 -1.76 -4.41
N GLU A 62 1.34 -1.03 -4.66
CA GLU A 62 2.62 -1.60 -5.06
C GLU A 62 3.48 -1.73 -3.80
N GLY A 63 3.51 -2.95 -3.25
CA GLY A 63 4.49 -3.35 -2.26
C GLY A 63 5.76 -3.89 -2.92
N GLY A 64 6.82 -4.08 -2.14
CA GLY A 64 8.10 -4.62 -2.62
C GLY A 64 8.04 -6.01 -3.26
N ILE A 65 9.21 -6.47 -3.74
CA ILE A 65 9.51 -7.50 -4.75
C ILE A 65 8.74 -8.85 -4.70
N SER A 66 7.93 -9.17 -3.69
CA SER A 66 7.29 -10.51 -3.60
C SER A 66 5.84 -10.59 -3.12
N THR A 67 5.13 -9.48 -2.89
CA THR A 67 3.78 -9.57 -2.29
C THR A 67 2.69 -8.99 -3.19
N SER A 68 1.61 -9.76 -3.30
CA SER A 68 0.37 -9.53 -4.05
C SER A 68 -0.01 -8.05 -4.22
N THR A 69 -0.25 -7.64 -5.47
CA THR A 69 -0.72 -6.29 -5.81
C THR A 69 -2.20 -6.15 -5.52
N VAL A 70 -2.56 -5.95 -4.25
CA VAL A 70 -3.95 -5.72 -3.88
C VAL A 70 -4.39 -4.39 -4.49
N SER A 71 -5.48 -4.44 -5.24
CA SER A 71 -6.18 -3.27 -5.75
C SER A 71 -7.34 -2.93 -4.84
N TYR A 72 -7.61 -1.64 -4.75
CA TYR A 72 -8.65 -1.09 -3.92
C TYR A 72 -9.48 -0.13 -4.75
N MET A 73 -10.74 -0.01 -4.37
CA MET A 73 -11.60 1.06 -4.87
C MET A 73 -12.11 1.89 -3.72
N ALA A 74 -12.32 3.17 -3.99
CA ALA A 74 -12.95 4.10 -3.07
C ALA A 74 -13.78 5.11 -3.85
N VAL A 75 -14.91 5.51 -3.28
CA VAL A 75 -15.72 6.63 -3.77
C VAL A 75 -15.43 7.82 -2.88
N SER A 76 -14.94 8.91 -3.46
CA SER A 76 -14.53 10.12 -2.76
C SER A 76 -14.69 11.35 -3.64
N ASP A 77 -14.87 12.50 -3.03
CA ASP A 77 -14.81 13.80 -3.70
C ASP A 77 -13.37 14.29 -3.90
N ASN A 78 -12.42 13.72 -3.14
CA ASN A 78 -11.01 14.12 -3.11
C ASN A 78 -10.08 12.91 -3.28
N PRO A 79 -9.20 12.88 -4.32
CA PRO A 79 -8.25 11.79 -4.54
C PRO A 79 -7.19 11.68 -3.43
N CYS A 80 -6.90 12.77 -2.71
CA CYS A 80 -5.88 12.80 -1.66
C CYS A 80 -6.35 12.27 -0.30
N GLY A 81 -7.65 12.05 -0.13
CA GLY A 81 -8.22 11.39 1.04
C GLY A 81 -8.23 9.86 0.95
N ILE A 82 -7.72 9.29 -0.15
CA ILE A 82 -7.80 7.87 -0.45
C ILE A 82 -6.67 7.10 0.26
N SER A 83 -7.04 6.04 0.98
CA SER A 83 -6.13 5.08 1.60
C SER A 83 -6.71 3.67 1.52
N LYS A 84 -5.86 2.64 1.74
CA LYS A 84 -6.32 1.24 1.81
C LYS A 84 -7.38 1.03 2.91
N ASP A 85 -7.25 1.74 4.04
CA ASP A 85 -8.11 1.55 5.20
C ASP A 85 -9.51 2.13 4.96
N ASN A 86 -9.61 3.11 4.05
CA ASN A 86 -10.86 3.78 3.67
C ASN A 86 -11.50 3.22 2.39
N ALA A 87 -10.91 2.17 1.80
CA ALA A 87 -11.45 1.53 0.61
C ALA A 87 -12.83 0.89 0.87
N ILE A 88 -13.70 0.94 -0.14
CA ILE A 88 -15.00 0.26 -0.12
C ILE A 88 -14.89 -1.16 -0.65
N ILE A 89 -13.89 -1.43 -1.49
CA ILE A 89 -13.57 -2.74 -2.07
C ILE A 89 -12.07 -2.98 -1.98
N ALA A 90 -11.70 -4.24 -1.74
CA ALA A 90 -10.37 -4.77 -2.00
C ALA A 90 -10.46 -6.01 -2.89
N GLY A 91 -9.57 -6.13 -3.86
CA GLY A 91 -9.49 -7.31 -4.72
C GLY A 91 -8.10 -7.46 -5.33
N ASP A 92 -7.72 -8.70 -5.58
CA ASP A 92 -6.54 -8.99 -6.38
C ASP A 92 -6.95 -9.07 -7.85
N LEU A 93 -6.13 -8.52 -8.75
CA LEU A 93 -6.39 -8.51 -10.20
C LEU A 93 -7.71 -7.83 -10.63
N ILE A 94 -8.05 -6.71 -9.99
CA ILE A 94 -9.01 -5.75 -10.54
C ILE A 94 -8.35 -5.06 -11.73
N TYR A 95 -9.00 -5.08 -12.89
CA TYR A 95 -8.41 -4.55 -14.12
C TYR A 95 -8.95 -3.19 -14.55
N ARG A 96 -10.15 -2.81 -14.08
CA ARG A 96 -10.84 -1.57 -14.48
C ARG A 96 -12.24 -1.47 -13.92
N ILE A 97 -12.75 -0.24 -13.99
CA ILE A 97 -14.17 0.10 -13.93
C ILE A 97 -14.73 -0.01 -15.36
N ASP A 98 -15.79 -0.79 -15.58
CA ASP A 98 -16.44 -0.92 -16.89
C ASP A 98 -17.41 0.23 -17.15
N THR A 99 -18.41 0.35 -16.27
CA THR A 99 -19.51 1.29 -16.41
C THR A 99 -20.24 1.49 -15.10
N VAL A 100 -21.03 2.57 -15.02
CA VAL A 100 -21.96 2.85 -13.92
C VAL A 100 -23.35 2.97 -14.52
N ARG A 101 -24.29 2.15 -14.04
CA ARG A 101 -25.69 2.17 -14.47
C ARG A 101 -26.57 2.29 -13.24
N ASN A 102 -27.25 3.42 -13.10
CA ASN A 102 -27.94 3.81 -11.85
C ASN A 102 -26.95 3.72 -10.67
N ASP A 103 -27.34 3.07 -9.59
CA ASP A 103 -26.49 2.85 -8.42
C ASP A 103 -25.59 1.61 -8.55
N THR A 104 -25.41 1.04 -9.75
CA THR A 104 -24.60 -0.18 -9.93
C THR A 104 -23.31 0.11 -10.69
N ILE A 105 -22.18 -0.21 -10.06
CA ILE A 105 -20.83 -0.09 -10.59
C ILE A 105 -20.37 -1.49 -11.05
N PHE A 106 -20.08 -1.61 -12.33
CA PHE A 106 -19.59 -2.85 -12.94
C PHE A 106 -18.06 -2.79 -13.00
N ILE A 107 -17.42 -3.77 -12.38
CA ILE A 107 -15.97 -3.86 -12.24
C ILE A 107 -15.50 -5.10 -12.97
N ILE A 108 -14.45 -4.98 -13.77
CA ILE A 108 -13.86 -6.15 -14.42
C ILE A 108 -12.67 -6.62 -13.61
N SER A 109 -12.70 -7.88 -13.18
CA SER A 109 -11.60 -8.53 -12.47
C SER A 109 -11.46 -10.00 -12.85
N ARG A 110 -10.29 -10.60 -12.59
CA ARG A 110 -10.07 -12.04 -12.81
C ARG A 110 -10.59 -12.90 -11.67
N LEU A 111 -10.36 -12.46 -10.44
CA LEU A 111 -10.57 -13.26 -9.22
C LEU A 111 -11.73 -12.74 -8.35
N GLY A 112 -12.50 -11.78 -8.85
CA GLY A 112 -13.51 -11.09 -8.06
C GLY A 112 -12.88 -10.08 -7.08
N PHE A 113 -13.70 -9.61 -6.15
CA PHE A 113 -13.29 -8.68 -5.11
C PHE A 113 -14.16 -8.82 -3.87
N THR A 114 -13.68 -8.30 -2.75
CA THR A 114 -14.39 -8.24 -1.47
C THR A 114 -14.88 -6.82 -1.23
N VAL A 115 -16.16 -6.67 -0.89
CA VAL A 115 -16.71 -5.39 -0.42
C VAL A 115 -16.37 -5.23 1.07
N LEU A 116 -15.55 -4.23 1.40
CA LEU A 116 -15.08 -3.95 2.75
C LEU A 116 -16.03 -3.07 3.54
N ARG A 117 -16.71 -2.12 2.87
CA ARG A 117 -17.62 -1.16 3.51
C ARG A 117 -18.94 -1.09 2.74
N GLN A 118 -20.03 -1.51 3.39
CA GLN A 118 -21.38 -1.51 2.80
C GLN A 118 -22.14 -0.18 2.98
N ASN A 119 -21.50 0.85 3.53
CA ASN A 119 -22.11 2.17 3.70
C ASN A 119 -22.16 3.01 2.41
N SER A 120 -21.66 2.47 1.29
CA SER A 120 -21.80 3.10 -0.02
C SER A 120 -23.23 2.93 -0.53
N THR A 121 -23.77 3.99 -1.15
CA THR A 121 -25.05 3.93 -1.88
C THR A 121 -24.97 3.07 -3.15
N TYR A 122 -23.76 2.75 -3.62
CA TYR A 122 -23.54 1.98 -4.83
C TYR A 122 -23.48 0.48 -4.56
N LYS A 123 -24.06 -0.30 -5.48
CA LYS A 123 -23.92 -1.74 -5.62
C LYS A 123 -22.74 -2.04 -6.53
N PHE A 124 -21.98 -3.08 -6.20
CA PHE A 124 -20.81 -3.48 -6.97
C PHE A 124 -21.02 -4.86 -7.55
N ILE A 125 -20.83 -4.99 -8.87
CA ILE A 125 -20.95 -6.26 -9.58
C ILE A 125 -19.62 -6.56 -10.25
N ASN A 126 -19.14 -7.78 -10.03
CA ASN A 126 -18.00 -8.29 -10.77
C ASN A 126 -18.45 -8.78 -12.16
N GLU A 127 -17.77 -8.30 -13.19
CA GLU A 127 -17.77 -8.89 -14.51
C GLU A 127 -16.47 -9.67 -14.72
N ASP A 128 -16.60 -10.93 -15.13
CA ASP A 128 -15.43 -11.76 -15.40
C ASP A 128 -14.61 -11.20 -16.56
N PHE A 129 -13.30 -11.07 -16.32
CA PHE A 129 -12.37 -10.64 -17.34
C PHE A 129 -12.39 -11.59 -18.55
N SER A 130 -12.71 -11.04 -19.72
CA SER A 130 -12.66 -11.76 -21.00
C SER A 130 -11.80 -11.02 -22.01
N TYR A 131 -10.74 -11.68 -22.50
CA TYR A 131 -9.85 -11.16 -23.54
C TYR A 131 -10.59 -10.80 -24.85
N TYR A 132 -11.76 -11.41 -25.10
CA TYR A 132 -12.50 -11.28 -26.36
C TYR A 132 -13.62 -10.24 -26.31
N LYS A 133 -14.07 -9.84 -25.12
CA LYS A 133 -15.05 -8.78 -24.99
C LYS A 133 -14.33 -7.44 -25.21
N LYS A 134 -14.76 -6.68 -26.23
CA LYS A 134 -14.33 -5.28 -26.47
C LYS A 134 -14.92 -4.37 -25.40
N HIS A 135 -14.39 -4.53 -24.22
CA HIS A 135 -14.53 -3.71 -23.06
C HIS A 135 -13.86 -2.35 -23.38
N LYS A 136 -14.60 -1.28 -23.72
CA LYS A 136 -14.01 0.05 -23.99
C LYS A 136 -14.65 1.20 -23.19
N PRO A 137 -13.99 1.63 -22.11
CA PRO A 137 -14.09 2.96 -21.53
C PRO A 137 -12.73 3.68 -21.68
N LYS A 138 -12.78 4.99 -21.95
CA LYS A 138 -11.61 5.86 -22.10
C LYS A 138 -11.19 6.36 -20.73
N HIS A 139 -10.19 5.73 -20.13
CA HIS A 139 -9.56 6.34 -18.97
C HIS A 139 -8.03 6.17 -18.94
N LEU A 140 -7.41 6.77 -17.92
CA LEU A 140 -5.96 6.92 -17.78
C LEU A 140 -5.30 5.55 -17.94
N LYS A 141 -4.57 5.38 -19.04
CA LYS A 141 -3.81 4.14 -19.30
C LYS A 141 -2.55 4.04 -18.44
N GLU A 142 -2.22 5.12 -17.75
CA GLU A 142 -0.95 5.30 -17.07
C GLU A 142 -1.14 5.34 -15.57
N GLN A 143 -0.28 4.60 -14.90
CA GLN A 143 -0.21 4.52 -13.45
C GLN A 143 0.40 5.82 -12.90
N VAL A 144 -0.32 6.50 -12.02
CA VAL A 144 0.14 7.75 -11.38
C VAL A 144 0.18 7.57 -9.87
N PHE A 145 1.34 7.82 -9.26
CA PHE A 145 1.47 7.77 -7.80
C PHE A 145 0.60 8.83 -7.12
N LEU A 146 -0.21 8.45 -6.13
CA LEU A 146 -1.07 9.40 -5.40
C LEU A 146 -0.24 10.51 -4.74
N SER A 147 0.96 10.20 -4.25
CA SER A 147 1.89 11.19 -3.69
C SER A 147 2.25 12.29 -4.69
N LYS A 148 2.37 11.97 -5.98
CA LYS A 148 2.64 12.95 -7.04
C LYS A 148 1.45 13.89 -7.26
N ILE A 149 0.23 13.38 -7.17
CA ILE A 149 -1.01 14.17 -7.32
C ILE A 149 -1.22 15.07 -6.10
N CYS A 150 -0.90 14.57 -4.91
CA CYS A 150 -1.27 15.24 -3.66
C CYS A 150 -0.21 16.20 -3.12
N ASN A 151 1.05 16.05 -3.52
CA ASN A 151 2.14 16.93 -3.12
C ASN A 151 2.44 18.05 -4.13
N SER A 152 1.72 18.16 -5.26
CA SER A 152 1.96 19.15 -6.30
C SER A 152 1.37 20.55 -6.00
N LYS A 153 1.37 20.98 -4.75
CA LYS A 153 0.96 22.35 -4.37
C LYS A 153 2.08 23.35 -4.57
#